data_AF-A0A4U8T136-F1
#
_entry.id   AF-A0A4U8T136-F1
#
_cell.length_a   1.000
_cell.length_b   1.000
_cell.length_c   1.000
_cell.angle_alpha   90.00
_cell.angle_beta   90.00
_cell.angle_gamma   90.00
#
_symmetry.space_group_name_H-M   'P 1'
#
loop_
_entity.id
_entity.type
_entity.pdbx_description
1 polymer ?
#
loop_
_entity_poly.entity_id
_entity_poly.type
_entity_poly.pdbx_seq_one_letter_code
_entity_poly.pdbx_strand_id
1 'polypeptide(L)' 'MRYKLMMCGFSAMCEDMQEVKDRLKVIPVERSRLESSECYVFDLHTAERYAILPSQKGWIIKKAESSQEA' A
#
# COMPACT_ATOMS: atom_id res chain seq x y z
N MET A 1 11.61 10.60 3.67
CA MET A 1 10.17 10.22 3.59
C MET A 1 9.70 10.34 2.14
N ARG A 2 9.64 9.23 1.41
CA ARG A 2 9.26 9.19 -0.02
C ARG A 2 7.88 8.59 -0.26
N TYR A 3 7.47 7.63 0.56
CA TYR A 3 6.22 6.90 0.37
C TYR A 3 5.25 7.18 1.50
N LYS A 4 3.97 7.41 1.16
CA LYS A 4 2.87 7.48 2.13
C LYS A 4 2.09 6.17 2.08
N LEU A 5 2.18 5.38 3.14
CA LEU A 5 1.44 4.14 3.33
C LEU A 5 0.08 4.45 3.98
N MET A 6 -1.00 3.99 3.36
CA MET A 6 -2.37 4.02 3.87
C MET A 6 -2.85 2.58 4.05
N MET A 7 -3.23 2.22 5.28
CA MET A 7 -3.66 0.87 5.66
C MET A 7 -4.83 0.96 6.62
N CYS A 8 -6.03 0.51 6.22
CA CYS A 8 -7.17 0.34 7.12
C CYS A 8 -7.39 1.55 8.06
N GLY A 9 -7.53 2.76 7.49
CA GLY A 9 -7.74 4.00 8.26
C GLY A 9 -6.48 4.59 8.94
N PHE A 10 -5.34 3.90 8.91
CA PHE A 10 -4.07 4.41 9.42
C PHE A 10 -3.16 4.89 8.28
N SER A 11 -2.38 5.94 8.55
CA SER A 11 -1.39 6.48 7.62
C SER A 11 0.01 6.52 8.25
N ALA A 12 1.03 6.12 7.49
CA ALA A 12 2.44 6.26 7.87
C ALA A 12 3.26 6.83 6.72
N MET A 13 4.27 7.63 7.05
CA MET A 13 5.31 8.03 6.11
C MET A 13 6.46 7.03 6.20
N CYS A 14 6.95 6.59 5.04
CA CYS A 14 8.05 5.65 4.89
C CYS A 14 9.16 6.29 4.05
N GLU A 15 10.41 6.00 4.40
CA GLU A 15 11.56 6.51 3.67
C GLU A 15 11.73 5.85 2.31
N ASP A 16 11.48 4.55 2.23
CA ASP A 16 11.64 3.74 1.04
C ASP A 16 10.64 2.57 0.98
N MET A 17 10.66 1.84 -0.13
CA MET A 17 9.74 0.72 -0.37
C MET A 17 10.06 -0.51 0.50
N GLN A 18 11.28 -0.63 1.02
CA GLN A 18 11.65 -1.68 1.97
C GLN A 18 10.93 -1.45 3.30
N GLU A 19 10.95 -0.22 3.83
CA GLU A 19 10.22 0.13 5.05
C GLU A 19 8.71 -0.13 4.91
N VAL A 20 8.13 0.20 3.75
CA VAL A 20 6.73 -0.13 3.42
C VAL A 20 6.48 -1.64 3.56
N LYS A 21 7.34 -2.47 2.97
CA LYS A 21 7.20 -3.94 3.03
C LYS A 21 7.34 -4.47 4.44
N ASP A 22 8.28 -3.94 5.23
CA ASP A 22 8.48 -4.39 6.60
C ASP A 22 7.29 -4.02 7.51
N ARG A 23 6.66 -2.85 7.30
CA ARG A 23 5.39 -2.51 7.95
C ARG A 23 4.24 -3.43 7.52
N LEU A 24 4.17 -3.79 6.23
CA LEU A 24 3.13 -4.71 5.76
C LEU A 24 3.27 -6.11 6.36
N LYS A 25 4.48 -6.61 6.62
CA LYS A 25 4.69 -7.92 7.25
C LYS A 25 4.11 -8.02 8.66
N VAL A 26 4.12 -6.92 9.42
CA VAL A 26 3.60 -6.91 10.79
C VAL A 26 2.09 -6.70 10.86
N ILE A 27 1.47 -6.19 9.79
CA ILE A 27 0.02 -5.97 9.74
C ILE A 27 -0.68 -7.27 9.33
N PRO A 28 -1.55 -7.85 10.17
CA PRO A 28 -2.27 -9.06 9.81
C PRO A 28 -3.27 -8.79 8.67
N VAL A 29 -3.23 -9.67 7.67
CA VAL A 29 -4.08 -9.57 6.46
C VAL A 29 -5.58 -9.62 6.79
N GLU A 30 -5.96 -10.26 7.90
CA GLU A 30 -7.34 -10.34 8.39
C GLU A 30 -7.96 -8.96 8.64
N ARG A 31 -7.14 -7.92 8.92
CA ARG A 31 -7.65 -6.55 9.05
C ARG A 31 -8.34 -6.02 7.78
N SER A 32 -7.95 -6.52 6.60
CA SER A 32 -8.65 -6.18 5.34
C SER A 32 -10.12 -6.58 5.33
N ARG A 33 -10.53 -7.56 6.15
CA ARG A 33 -11.92 -8.02 6.24
C ARG A 33 -12.74 -7.23 7.24
N LEU A 34 -12.08 -6.62 8.22
CA LEU A 34 -12.72 -5.85 9.29
C LEU A 34 -12.94 -4.39 8.87
N GLU A 35 -12.05 -3.86 8.04
CA GLU A 35 -12.05 -2.46 7.61
C GLU A 35 -12.29 -2.36 6.11
N SER A 36 -13.34 -1.65 5.68
CA SER A 36 -13.63 -1.41 4.26
C SER A 36 -12.79 -0.29 3.62
N SER A 37 -11.81 0.24 4.36
CA SER A 37 -10.96 1.34 3.91
C SER A 37 -9.93 0.88 2.87
N GLU A 38 -9.76 1.68 1.82
CA GLU A 38 -8.76 1.40 0.79
C GLU A 38 -7.34 1.37 1.36
N CYS A 39 -6.58 0.33 0.99
CA CYS A 39 -5.16 0.20 1.35
C CYS A 39 -4.30 0.53 0.12
N TYR A 40 -3.35 1.45 0.26
CA TYR A 40 -2.49 1.87 -0.84
C TYR A 40 -1.18 2.53 -0.36
N VAL A 41 -0.19 2.55 -1.24
CA VAL A 41 1.03 3.34 -1.10
C VAL A 41 1.00 4.45 -2.13
N PHE A 42 1.39 5.65 -1.74
CA PHE A 42 1.54 6.77 -2.64
C PHE A 42 3.00 7.22 -2.66
N ASP A 43 3.65 7.21 -3.83
CA ASP A 43 4.99 7.79 -4.01
C ASP A 43 4.84 9.32 -4.14
N LEU A 44 5.39 10.05 -3.17
CA LEU A 44 5.31 11.50 -3.11
C LEU A 44 6.19 12.19 -4.17
N HIS A 45 7.15 11.48 -4.77
CA HIS A 45 8.05 12.03 -5.79
C HIS A 45 7.49 11.82 -7.20
N THR A 46 6.94 10.63 -7.49
CA THR A 46 6.41 10.32 -8.83
C THR A 46 4.90 10.55 -8.94
N ALA A 47 4.22 10.86 -7.84
CA ALA A 47 2.76 10.93 -7.72
C ALA A 47 2.06 9.62 -8.12
N GLU A 48 2.77 8.49 -8.07
CA GLU A 48 2.23 7.19 -8.42
C GLU A 48 1.55 6.54 -7.21
N ARG A 49 0.37 5.95 -7.47
CA ARG A 49 -0.38 5.18 -6.47
C ARG A 49 -0.24 3.68 -6.74
N TYR A 50 0.07 2.94 -5.69
CA TYR A 50 0.18 1.50 -5.68
C TYR A 50 -0.91 0.94 -4.76
N ALA A 51 -1.83 0.15 -5.31
CA ALA A 51 -2.86 -0.53 -4.53
C ALA A 51 -2.23 -1.64 -3.66
N ILE A 52 -2.71 -1.78 -2.43
CA ILE A 52 -2.34 -2.88 -1.54
C ILE A 52 -3.52 -3.85 -1.46
N LEU A 53 -3.29 -5.09 -1.88
CA LEU A 53 -4.30 -6.13 -1.91
C LEU A 53 -3.95 -7.24 -0.91
N PRO A 54 -4.94 -7.74 -0.14
CA PRO A 54 -4.74 -8.90 0.71
C PRO A 54 -4.53 -10.17 -0.13
N SER A 55 -3.64 -11.04 0.31
CA SER A 55 -3.37 -12.35 -0.28
C SER A 55 -3.10 -13.39 0.82
N GLN A 56 -3.15 -14.67 0.46
CA GLN A 56 -2.86 -15.78 1.39
C GLN A 56 -1.46 -15.72 1.99
N LYS A 57 -0.50 -15.07 1.32
CA LYS A 57 0.89 -14.91 1.78
C LYS A 57 1.16 -13.56 2.46
N GLY A 58 0.12 -12.75 2.71
CA GLY A 58 0.24 -11.39 3.24
C GLY A 58 -0.24 -10.34 2.24
N TRP A 59 0.34 -9.14 2.30
CA TRP A 59 -0.08 -8.02 1.46
C TRP A 59 0.72 -7.95 0.16
N ILE A 60 0.03 -7.70 -0.95
CA ILE A 60 0.62 -7.53 -2.28
C ILE A 60 0.47 -6.07 -2.70
N ILE A 61 1.58 -5.45 -3.09
CA ILE A 61 1.58 -4.12 -3.69
C ILE A 61 1.45 -4.27 -5.21
N LYS A 62 0.38 -3.73 -5.80
CA LYS A 62 0.19 -3.64 -7.25
C LYS A 62 0.26 -2.19 -7.69
N LYS A 63 1.04 -1.91 -8.72
CA LYS A 63 0.98 -0.62 -9.40
C LYS A 63 -0.38 -0.50 -10.08
N ALA A 64 -1.07 0.63 -9.90
CA ALA A 64 -2.20 0.93 -10.77
C ALA A 64 -1.63 1.14 -12.17
N GLU A 65 -1.92 0.21 -13.08
CA GLU A 65 -1.63 0.45 -14.50
C GLU A 65 -2.53 1.61 -14.89
N SER A 66 -1.97 2.83 -14.95
CA SER A 66 -2.62 3.90 -15.70
C SER A 66 -2.84 3.35 -17.09
N SER A 67 -4.09 3.12 -17.44
CA SER A 67 -4.52 2.99 -18.82
C SER A 67 -4.08 4.28 -19.52
N GLN A 68 -2.87 4.29 -20.06
CA GLN A 68 -2.53 5.19 -21.14
C GLN A 68 -3.32 4.65 -22.33
N GLU A 69 -4.53 5.19 -22.51
CA GLU A 69 -5.20 5.18 -23.80
C GLU A 69 -4.21 5.75 -24.81
N ALA A 70 -3.82 4.90 -25.76
CA ALA A 70 -3.10 5.26 -26.98
C ALA A 70 -4.11 5.43 -28.11
#